data_AF-A0A2V9SQ02-F1
#
_entry.id   AF-A0A2V9SQ02-F1
#
_cell.length_a   1.000
_cell.length_b   1.000
_cell.length_c   1.000
_cell.angle_alpha   90.00
_cell.angle_beta   90.00
_cell.angle_gamma   90.00
#
_symmetry.space_group_name_H-M   'P 1'
#
loop_
_entity.id
_entity.type
_entity.pdbx_description
1 polymer ?
#
loop_
_entity_poly.entity_id
_entity_poly.type
_entity_poly.pdbx_seq_one_letter_code
_entity_poly.pdbx_strand_id
1 'polypeptide(L)'
;MERRLLLVFALTFLVIIVFQPLLKKYLPQAPPPPAKNETQSSIPSANSGSPPPAVQARTTTPTSVATKQATSESETVIENDLYRITFTNRGGQVKSWVLKKYDDDQGRPLDLINRSASEKYGYPLSLWTYDETQRNKLNSALYVASQSGSLQAP
;
A
#
# COMPACT_ATOMS: atom_id res chain seq x y z
N MET A 1 17.51 15.11 -45.41
CA MET A 1 17.18 14.52 -44.09
C MET A 1 17.70 15.37 -42.93
N GLU A 2 18.93 15.88 -42.99
CA GLU A 2 19.59 16.60 -41.89
C GLU A 2 18.96 17.94 -41.47
N ARG A 3 18.44 18.75 -42.41
CA ARG A 3 17.73 20.00 -42.07
C ARG A 3 16.49 19.80 -41.21
N ARG A 4 15.77 18.69 -41.43
CA ARG A 4 14.58 18.34 -40.63
C ARG A 4 15.00 17.90 -39.22
N LEU A 5 16.11 17.18 -39.11
CA LEU A 5 16.68 16.76 -37.83
C LEU A 5 17.19 17.97 -37.03
N LEU A 6 17.91 18.91 -37.65
CA LEU A 6 18.33 20.15 -36.99
C LEU A 6 17.15 21.02 -36.52
N LEU A 7 16.08 21.10 -37.32
CA LEU A 7 14.86 21.81 -36.91
C LEU A 7 14.17 21.15 -35.71
N VAL A 8 14.11 19.82 -35.66
CA VAL A 8 13.52 19.08 -34.53
C VAL A 8 14.33 19.31 -33.25
N PHE A 9 15.66 19.28 -33.34
CA PHE A 9 16.53 19.57 -32.19
C PHE A 9 16.34 21.01 -31.69
N ALA A 10 16.35 21.99 -32.59
CA ALA A 10 16.12 23.39 -32.23
C ALA A 10 14.74 23.61 -31.58
N LEU A 11 13.69 22.97 -32.12
CA LEU A 11 12.34 23.04 -31.57
C LEU A 11 12.27 22.40 -30.17
N THR A 12 12.93 21.26 -29.97
CA THR A 12 12.94 20.56 -28.68
C THR A 12 13.64 21.40 -27.60
N PHE A 13 14.78 22.02 -27.92
CA PHE A 13 15.47 22.93 -27.01
C PHE A 13 14.60 24.15 -26.68
N LEU A 14 13.93 24.74 -27.67
CA LEU A 14 13.03 25.87 -27.47
C LEU A 14 11.89 25.52 -26.50
N VAL A 15 11.24 24.37 -26.70
CA VAL A 15 10.15 23.90 -25.83
C VAL A 15 10.64 23.74 -24.39
N ILE A 16 11.79 23.10 -24.17
CA ILE A 16 12.34 22.89 -22.82
C ILE A 16 12.66 24.23 -22.12
N ILE A 17 13.24 25.20 -22.84
CA ILE A 17 13.59 26.52 -22.27
C ILE A 17 12.33 27.29 -21.88
N VAL A 18 11.28 27.26 -22.71
CA VAL A 18 10.01 27.94 -22.42
C VAL A 18 9.25 27.27 -21.27
N PHE A 19 9.33 25.94 -21.15
CA PHE A 19 8.64 25.19 -20.10
C PHE A 19 9.37 25.20 -18.74
N GLN A 20 10.68 25.43 -18.71
CA GLN A 20 11.47 25.52 -17.45
C GLN A 20 10.95 26.55 -16.42
N PRO A 21 10.69 27.83 -16.78
CA PRO A 21 10.15 28.80 -15.82
C PRO A 21 8.72 28.46 -15.39
N LEU A 22 7.96 27.79 -16.26
CA LEU A 22 6.61 27.31 -15.95
C LEU A 22 6.66 26.24 -14.85
N LEU A 23 7.52 25.23 -15.00
CA LEU A 23 7.67 24.17 -13.99
C LEU A 23 8.15 24.71 -12.64
N LYS A 24 9.14 25.62 -12.63
CA LYS A 24 9.63 26.23 -11.37
C LYS A 24 8.56 27.07 -10.65
N LYS A 25 7.60 27.63 -11.38
CA LYS A 25 6.48 28.40 -10.81
C LYS A 25 5.35 27.50 -10.26
N TYR A 26 5.13 26.33 -10.86
CA TYR A 26 4.00 25.45 -10.51
C TYR A 26 4.37 24.20 -9.72
N LEU A 27 5.65 23.82 -9.61
CA LEU A 27 6.09 22.71 -8.75
C LEU A 27 6.69 23.27 -7.44
N PRO A 28 6.16 22.87 -6.26
CA PRO A 28 6.73 23.24 -4.98
C PRO A 28 8.18 22.77 -4.83
N GLN A 29 9.06 23.65 -4.34
CA GLN A 29 10.38 23.26 -3.87
C GLN A 29 10.25 22.37 -2.62
N ALA A 30 11.00 21.27 -2.58
CA ALA A 30 11.06 20.42 -1.39
C ALA A 30 11.57 21.24 -0.19
N PRO A 31 10.89 21.21 0.96
CA PRO A 31 11.34 21.94 2.14
C PRO A 31 12.67 21.39 2.67
N PRO A 32 13.56 22.24 3.19
CA PRO A 32 14.79 21.80 3.83
C PRO A 32 14.49 20.99 5.10
N PRO A 33 15.31 19.99 5.44
CA PRO A 33 15.15 19.21 6.66
C PRO A 33 15.34 20.10 7.91
N PRO A 34 14.52 19.96 8.95
CA PRO A 34 14.65 20.76 10.17
C PRO A 34 15.92 20.39 10.94
N ALA A 35 16.64 21.43 11.39
CA ALA A 35 17.79 21.32 12.27
C ALA A 35 17.36 20.80 13.66
N LYS A 36 18.14 19.87 14.21
CA LYS A 36 17.96 19.27 15.52
C LYS A 36 18.45 20.25 16.59
N ASN A 37 17.54 20.90 17.31
CA ASN A 37 17.89 21.64 18.52
C ASN A 37 17.93 20.67 19.71
N GLU A 38 19.14 20.35 20.17
CA GLU A 38 19.38 19.83 21.51
C GLU A 38 19.05 20.92 22.52
N THR A 39 18.05 20.69 23.36
CA THR A 39 17.81 21.52 24.54
C THR A 39 18.25 20.73 25.76
N GLN A 40 19.36 21.19 26.33
CA GLN A 40 19.93 20.71 27.58
C GLN A 40 19.05 21.18 28.74
N SER A 41 18.28 20.27 29.34
CA SER A 41 17.52 20.56 30.56
C SER A 41 18.40 20.41 31.79
N SER A 42 18.56 21.52 32.49
CA SER A 42 19.09 21.62 33.85
C SER A 42 18.18 20.92 34.86
N ILE A 43 18.79 20.16 35.77
CA ILE A 43 18.15 19.53 36.93
C ILE A 43 18.10 20.52 38.09
N PRO A 44 16.96 20.70 38.77
CA PRO A 44 16.93 21.07 40.18
C PRO A 44 16.59 19.87 41.07
N SER A 45 17.38 19.73 42.12
CA SER A 45 17.32 18.68 43.14
C SER A 45 16.04 18.69 43.97
N ALA A 46 15.62 17.47 44.30
CA ALA A 46 15.08 16.98 45.57
C ALA A 46 14.14 17.88 46.38
N ASN A 47 12.84 17.56 46.32
CA ASN A 47 11.94 17.70 47.46
C ASN A 47 11.33 16.32 47.80
N SER A 48 11.61 15.87 49.02
CA SER A 48 11.03 14.70 49.65
C SER A 48 9.53 14.93 49.86
N GLY A 49 8.70 14.08 49.26
CA GLY A 49 7.26 14.02 49.46
C GLY A 49 6.79 12.57 49.37
N SER A 50 6.04 12.17 50.38
CA SER A 50 5.56 10.82 50.71
C SER A 50 4.89 10.07 49.55
N PRO A 51 4.96 8.72 49.50
CA PRO A 51 4.42 7.95 48.39
C PRO A 51 2.88 7.94 48.39
N PRO A 52 2.22 8.23 47.25
CA PRO A 52 0.82 7.86 47.09
C PRO A 52 0.71 6.32 46.93
N PRO A 53 -0.39 5.69 47.39
CA PRO A 53 -0.57 4.25 47.27
C PRO A 53 -0.54 3.82 45.81
N ALA A 54 0.28 2.80 45.52
CA ALA A 54 0.33 2.14 44.24
C ALA A 54 -1.06 1.57 43.91
N VAL A 55 -1.79 2.24 43.02
CA VAL A 55 -2.90 1.61 42.32
C VAL A 55 -2.25 0.57 41.42
N GLN A 56 -2.32 -0.69 41.82
CA GLN A 56 -1.93 -1.82 40.98
C GLN A 56 -2.76 -1.74 39.70
N ALA A 57 -2.20 -1.15 38.66
CA ALA A 57 -2.63 -1.42 37.31
C ALA A 57 -2.46 -2.92 37.14
N ARG A 58 -3.57 -3.65 37.16
CA ARG A 58 -3.63 -5.02 36.67
C ARG A 58 -3.15 -4.95 35.23
N THR A 59 -1.87 -5.23 35.02
CA THR A 59 -1.37 -5.67 33.73
C THR A 59 -2.12 -6.95 33.44
N THR A 60 -3.25 -6.83 32.76
CA THR A 60 -3.82 -7.92 32.00
C THR A 60 -2.76 -8.22 30.95
N THR A 61 -1.82 -9.09 31.27
CA THR A 61 -0.95 -9.71 30.28
C THR A 61 -1.91 -10.29 29.25
N PRO A 62 -1.98 -9.75 28.02
CA PRO A 62 -2.84 -10.34 27.03
C PRO A 62 -2.36 -11.77 26.89
N THR A 63 -3.26 -12.72 27.16
CA THR A 63 -3.02 -14.13 26.84
C THR A 63 -2.54 -14.14 25.41
N SER A 64 -1.26 -14.50 25.21
CA SER A 64 -0.65 -14.61 23.90
C SER A 64 -1.36 -15.76 23.19
N VAL A 65 -2.46 -15.44 22.50
CA VAL A 65 -3.07 -16.36 21.57
C VAL A 65 -2.04 -16.52 20.47
N ALA A 66 -1.51 -17.74 20.31
CA ALA A 66 -0.56 -18.04 19.25
C ALA A 66 -1.15 -17.56 17.92
N THR A 67 -0.61 -16.46 17.40
CA THR A 67 -1.15 -15.84 16.19
C THR A 67 -0.70 -16.67 15.01
N LYS A 68 -1.65 -17.32 14.34
CA LYS A 68 -1.38 -18.13 13.15
C LYS A 68 -1.13 -17.19 11.98
N GLN A 69 0.08 -17.19 11.44
CA GLN A 69 0.49 -16.37 10.30
C GLN A 69 1.20 -17.25 9.27
N ALA A 70 0.97 -16.98 7.97
CA ALA A 70 1.69 -17.67 6.91
C ALA A 70 3.13 -17.16 6.81
N THR A 71 4.06 -18.04 6.44
CA THR A 71 5.50 -17.73 6.33
C THR A 71 5.86 -17.05 5.01
N SER A 72 5.03 -17.22 3.98
CA SER A 72 5.23 -16.63 2.65
C SER A 72 3.91 -16.19 2.02
N GLU A 73 4.03 -15.34 1.00
CA GLU A 73 2.91 -15.02 0.13
C GLU A 73 2.54 -16.23 -0.73
N SER A 74 1.24 -16.43 -0.93
CA SER A 74 0.68 -17.42 -1.81
C SER A 74 -0.61 -16.90 -2.45
N GLU A 75 -0.94 -17.49 -3.59
CA GLU A 75 -2.16 -17.21 -4.32
C GLU A 75 -3.10 -18.41 -4.29
N THR A 76 -4.40 -18.14 -4.32
CA THR A 76 -5.45 -19.14 -4.44
C THR A 76 -6.33 -18.76 -5.61
N VAL A 77 -6.45 -19.66 -6.59
CA VAL A 77 -7.25 -19.46 -7.79
C VAL A 77 -8.55 -20.24 -7.61
N ILE A 78 -9.68 -19.56 -7.72
CA ILE A 78 -11.00 -20.17 -7.70
C ILE A 78 -11.61 -20.02 -9.08
N GLU A 79 -11.98 -21.14 -9.72
CA GLU A 79 -12.51 -21.09 -11.09
C GLU A 79 -13.67 -22.05 -11.35
N ASN A 80 -14.53 -21.66 -12.29
CA ASN A 80 -15.55 -22.50 -12.91
C ASN A 80 -15.71 -22.12 -14.41
N ASP A 81 -16.80 -22.51 -15.06
CA ASP A 81 -17.02 -22.25 -16.49
C ASP A 81 -17.28 -20.77 -16.83
N LEU A 82 -17.60 -19.94 -15.84
CA LEU A 82 -17.99 -18.54 -16.01
C LEU A 82 -16.89 -17.57 -15.60
N TYR A 83 -16.10 -17.90 -14.58
CA TYR A 83 -15.09 -16.98 -14.05
C TYR A 83 -13.83 -17.66 -13.53
N ARG A 84 -12.80 -16.86 -13.33
CA ARG A 84 -11.56 -17.21 -12.61
C ARG A 84 -11.18 -16.04 -11.70
N ILE A 85 -11.11 -16.29 -10.39
CA ILE A 85 -10.75 -15.29 -9.38
C ILE A 85 -9.44 -15.70 -8.72
N THR A 86 -8.48 -14.78 -8.65
CA THR A 86 -7.20 -15.01 -7.98
C THR A 86 -7.14 -14.20 -6.70
N PHE A 87 -7.06 -14.88 -5.56
CA PHE A 87 -6.85 -14.31 -4.23
C PHE A 87 -5.38 -14.33 -3.86
N THR A 88 -4.95 -13.36 -3.07
CA THR A 88 -3.67 -13.41 -2.34
C THR A 88 -3.91 -13.59 -0.85
N ASN A 89 -3.08 -14.40 -0.22
CA ASN A 89 -3.10 -14.54 1.24
C ASN A 89 -2.58 -13.28 1.96
N ARG A 90 -1.93 -12.34 1.25
CA ARG A 90 -1.57 -11.03 1.79
C ARG A 90 -2.81 -10.14 1.81
N GLY A 91 -3.31 -9.85 3.01
CA GLY A 91 -4.53 -9.04 3.16
C GLY A 91 -5.83 -9.76 2.80
N GLY A 92 -5.79 -10.99 2.26
CA GLY A 92 -6.99 -11.71 1.81
C GLY A 92 -7.66 -11.06 0.60
N GLN A 93 -6.89 -10.36 -0.24
CA GLN A 93 -7.41 -9.49 -1.31
C GLN A 93 -7.54 -10.23 -2.64
N VAL A 94 -8.36 -9.69 -3.56
CA VAL A 94 -8.53 -10.21 -4.92
C VAL A 94 -7.57 -9.50 -5.87
N LYS A 95 -6.68 -10.26 -6.53
CA LYS A 95 -5.73 -9.74 -7.53
C LYS A 95 -6.27 -9.72 -8.95
N SER A 96 -7.22 -10.59 -9.29
CA SER A 96 -7.80 -10.72 -10.63
C SER A 96 -9.18 -11.34 -10.55
N TRP A 97 -10.09 -10.89 -11.40
CA TRP A 97 -11.43 -11.45 -11.56
C TRP A 97 -11.78 -11.48 -13.04
N VAL A 98 -11.46 -12.59 -13.68
CA VAL A 98 -11.69 -12.82 -15.10
C VAL A 98 -13.08 -13.38 -15.34
N LEU A 99 -13.82 -12.80 -16.28
CA LEU A 99 -15.08 -13.32 -16.79
C LEU A 99 -14.83 -14.07 -18.11
N LYS A 100 -15.01 -15.39 -18.12
CA LYS A 100 -14.66 -16.26 -19.26
C LYS A 100 -15.58 -16.12 -20.48
N LYS A 101 -16.72 -15.46 -20.34
CA LYS A 101 -17.74 -15.28 -21.38
C LYS A 101 -17.77 -13.87 -21.98
N TYR A 102 -16.84 -13.01 -21.57
CA TYR A 102 -16.77 -11.62 -21.97
C TYR A 102 -15.35 -11.31 -22.36
N ASP A 103 -15.18 -10.52 -23.42
CA ASP A 103 -13.87 -10.07 -23.86
C ASP A 103 -13.69 -8.57 -23.56
N ASP A 104 -12.44 -8.19 -23.35
CA ASP A 104 -11.99 -6.80 -23.29
C ASP A 104 -11.90 -6.17 -24.69
N ASP A 105 -11.47 -4.91 -24.73
CA ASP A 105 -11.25 -4.16 -25.98
C ASP A 105 -10.13 -4.75 -26.87
N GLN A 106 -9.33 -5.68 -26.34
CA GLN A 106 -8.24 -6.37 -27.02
C GLN A 106 -8.59 -7.82 -27.38
N GLY A 107 -9.84 -8.26 -27.18
CA GLY A 107 -10.29 -9.61 -27.48
C GLY A 107 -9.76 -10.69 -26.53
N ARG A 108 -9.34 -10.31 -25.31
CA ARG A 108 -8.94 -11.24 -24.25
C ARG A 108 -10.07 -11.36 -23.23
N PRO A 109 -10.15 -12.45 -22.44
CA PRO A 109 -11.13 -12.55 -21.37
C PRO A 109 -11.09 -11.33 -20.44
N LEU A 110 -12.26 -10.73 -20.19
CA LEU A 110 -12.41 -9.50 -19.44
C LEU A 110 -12.00 -9.70 -17.98
N ASP A 111 -10.94 -9.01 -17.54
CA ASP A 111 -10.59 -8.90 -16.12
C ASP A 111 -11.22 -7.63 -15.54
N LEU A 112 -12.08 -7.80 -14.53
CA LEU A 112 -12.73 -6.69 -13.84
C LEU A 112 -11.74 -5.89 -12.98
N ILE A 113 -10.58 -6.48 -12.63
CA ILE A 113 -9.62 -5.87 -11.73
C ILE A 113 -8.47 -5.26 -12.52
N ASN A 114 -8.39 -3.94 -12.50
CA ASN A 114 -7.22 -3.24 -13.01
C ASN A 114 -6.08 -3.33 -11.99
N ARG A 115 -5.13 -4.23 -12.24
CA ARG A 115 -3.97 -4.46 -11.34
C ARG A 115 -3.14 -3.21 -11.10
N SER A 116 -2.86 -2.42 -12.15
CA SER A 116 -2.04 -1.21 -12.04
C SER A 116 -2.70 -0.10 -11.20
N ALA A 117 -4.03 -0.02 -11.24
CA ALA A 117 -4.80 0.88 -10.38
C ALA A 117 -4.88 0.33 -8.95
N SER A 118 -5.10 -0.97 -8.81
CA SER A 118 -5.26 -1.63 -7.51
C SER A 118 -3.99 -1.56 -6.65
N GLU A 119 -2.80 -1.60 -7.26
CA GLU A 119 -1.53 -1.40 -6.55
C GLU A 119 -1.40 0.01 -5.92
N LYS A 120 -2.12 1.00 -6.45
CA LYS A 120 -2.08 2.39 -5.98
C LYS A 120 -3.25 2.74 -5.07
N TYR A 121 -4.43 2.22 -5.38
CA TYR A 121 -5.69 2.60 -4.75
C TYR A 121 -6.30 1.50 -3.86
N GLY A 122 -5.66 0.34 -3.79
CA GLY A 122 -6.11 -0.82 -3.03
C GLY A 122 -6.77 -1.88 -3.91
N TYR A 123 -6.61 -3.13 -3.53
CA TYR A 123 -7.27 -4.26 -4.19
C TYR A 123 -8.70 -4.45 -3.66
N PRO A 124 -9.61 -5.02 -4.48
CA PRO A 124 -10.93 -5.43 -4.01
C PRO A 124 -10.85 -6.38 -2.82
N LEU A 125 -11.89 -6.32 -1.98
CA LEU A 125 -12.00 -7.04 -0.70
C LEU A 125 -10.91 -6.69 0.32
N SER A 126 -10.20 -5.56 0.15
CA SER A 126 -9.38 -4.99 1.22
C SER A 126 -10.25 -4.70 2.47
N LEU A 127 -9.71 -4.99 3.65
CA LEU A 127 -10.38 -4.72 4.92
C LEU A 127 -10.31 -3.24 5.28
N TRP A 128 -11.43 -2.67 5.68
CA TRP A 128 -11.48 -1.26 6.08
C TRP A 128 -11.77 -1.12 7.58
N THR A 129 -10.99 -0.28 8.25
CA THR A 129 -11.17 0.11 9.65
C THR A 129 -10.90 1.61 9.79
N TYR A 130 -11.52 2.26 10.80
CA TYR A 130 -11.31 3.69 11.05
C TYR A 130 -9.84 4.02 11.37
N ASP A 131 -9.19 3.18 12.18
CA ASP A 131 -7.77 3.30 12.48
C ASP A 131 -6.92 2.88 11.28
N GLU A 132 -6.08 3.80 10.80
CA GLU A 132 -5.23 3.58 9.62
C GLU A 132 -4.13 2.55 9.90
N THR A 133 -3.53 2.57 11.09
CA THR A 133 -2.46 1.63 11.46
C THR A 133 -2.97 0.19 11.46
N GLN A 134 -4.16 -0.03 12.03
CA GLN A 134 -4.84 -1.31 12.03
C GLN A 134 -5.26 -1.72 10.62
N ARG A 135 -5.77 -0.79 9.81
CA ARG A 135 -6.14 -1.04 8.41
C ARG A 135 -4.94 -1.52 7.60
N ASN A 136 -3.80 -0.83 7.73
CA ASN A 136 -2.56 -1.19 7.04
C ASN A 136 -2.05 -2.54 7.54
N LYS A 137 -2.12 -2.82 8.85
CA LYS A 137 -1.74 -4.12 9.43
C LYS A 137 -2.60 -5.27 8.89
N LEU A 138 -3.91 -5.08 8.79
CA LEU A 138 -4.83 -6.10 8.27
C LEU A 138 -4.57 -6.38 6.79
N ASN A 139 -4.44 -5.35 5.96
CA ASN A 139 -4.24 -5.51 4.53
C ASN A 139 -2.81 -5.94 4.12
N SER A 140 -1.84 -5.85 5.04
CA SER A 140 -0.45 -6.32 4.80
C SER A 140 -0.13 -7.66 5.44
N ALA A 141 -0.96 -8.16 6.35
CA ALA A 141 -0.74 -9.43 7.04
C ALA A 141 -0.79 -10.64 6.08
N LEU A 142 0.00 -11.67 6.38
CA LEU A 142 -0.02 -12.94 5.66
C LEU A 142 -0.95 -13.93 6.35
N TYR A 143 -2.16 -14.10 5.80
CA TYR A 143 -3.16 -15.00 6.33
C TYR A 143 -2.83 -16.46 5.99
N VAL A 144 -3.22 -17.37 6.89
CA VAL A 144 -3.18 -18.81 6.59
C VAL A 144 -4.50 -19.22 5.96
N ALA A 145 -4.47 -19.48 4.66
CA ALA A 145 -5.64 -20.00 3.95
C ALA A 145 -5.97 -21.43 4.41
N SER A 146 -7.26 -21.75 4.49
CA SER A 146 -7.72 -23.12 4.77
C SER A 146 -7.45 -24.07 3.60
N GLN A 147 -7.48 -23.54 2.37
CA GLN A 147 -7.13 -24.19 1.11
C GLN A 147 -6.39 -23.19 0.23
N SER A 148 -5.44 -23.69 -0.57
CA SER A 148 -4.61 -22.87 -1.46
C SER A 148 -4.33 -23.59 -2.78
N GLY A 149 -3.92 -22.86 -3.82
CA GLY A 149 -3.74 -23.40 -5.17
C GLY A 149 -4.99 -23.24 -6.03
N SER A 150 -5.23 -24.15 -6.97
CA SER A 150 -6.39 -24.12 -7.86
C SER A 150 -7.57 -24.87 -7.24
N LEU A 151 -8.67 -24.16 -7.01
CA LEU A 151 -9.91 -24.67 -6.44
C LEU A 151 -11.03 -24.53 -7.49
N GLN A 152 -11.87 -25.55 -7.57
CA GLN A 152 -13.02 -25.54 -8.46
C GLN A 152 -14.25 -25.04 -7.70
N ALA A 153 -14.88 -23.99 -8.23
CA ALA A 153 -16.17 -23.54 -7.73
C ALA A 153 -17.30 -24.38 -8.35
N PRO A 154 -18.43 -24.53 -7.64
CA PRO A 154 -19.62 -25.20 -8.17
C PRO A 154 -20.19 -24.49 -9.41
#